data_AF-A0A2G2M3M9-F1
#
_entry.id   AF-A0A2G2M3M9-F1
#
_cell.length_a   1.000
_cell.length_b   1.000
_cell.length_c   1.000
_cell.angle_alpha   90.00
_cell.angle_beta   90.00
_cell.angle_gamma   90.00
#
_symmetry.space_group_name_H-M   'P 1'
#
loop_
_entity.id
_entity.type
_entity.pdbx_description
1 polymer ?
#
loop_
_entity_poly.entity_id
_entity_poly.type
_entity_poly.pdbx_seq_one_letter_code
_entity_poly.pdbx_strand_id
1 'polypeptide(L)'
;MKRVVILLLLILLFISGCQNENNVSVLRQTPINGDLLNKMYYENEYSAFFYSNMTDCLIKNNINEYSLSWLITLSDLLCFQLSEEVDKAMMNAHNESMPEKLNVGSNKKLIELLNSLKVNRYKNRSIENLEKVEFIKILMGYYDNELGLFKVDDDNTEMIQTTNIILQIFDLLEEIPNEVLGKTVDSHKVMLSDEDFFDMEETNIKKNLVDSGIIILDSLIILDKYSPDNLNVFIVEKKEWILYWQQAANEILLNNNINPIMLNHMLNSLYKVSSYIELEYRINEEYYTRISVTNLKELFFTDLQAFYKSILVYENFGFELAEEIEKLIALNMNYWIYEDQPHLNIKELYFGIKIAEEIGFKFNADKILFALRNYYDTENLETLYYLMLINEEFNMMDSKKEFFAMKSKRFFDDNQIWADVLLSDMYYISEILLKADYEDDNLPHQIKELLMDIKITAIESDKELYIYVKLARIYDLNIDKEKLATKIDEFFLEGKSFFHDSRYKKVNLFSTYRMIYLKSMYSLKIDQKELSSIHSFIESLATNYGGYFMTSTYGNNYFKNFSTNFSFESCYYGYEIVDLIRNM
;
A
#
# COMPACT_ATOMS: atom_id res chain seq x y z
N MET A 1 -16.43 -58.35 -50.29
CA MET A 1 -17.17 -57.91 -49.08
C MET A 1 -16.41 -58.17 -47.78
N LYS A 2 -16.01 -59.41 -47.43
CA LYS A 2 -15.35 -59.69 -46.13
C LYS A 2 -14.09 -58.84 -45.82
N ARG A 3 -13.28 -58.50 -46.84
CA ARG A 3 -12.08 -57.63 -46.67
C ARG A 3 -12.41 -56.15 -46.42
N VAL A 4 -13.53 -55.65 -46.94
CA VAL A 4 -13.97 -54.25 -46.73
C VAL A 4 -14.56 -54.08 -45.33
N VAL A 5 -15.27 -55.10 -44.83
CA VAL A 5 -15.83 -55.11 -43.46
C VAL A 5 -14.72 -55.15 -42.41
N ILE A 6 -13.65 -55.92 -42.63
CA ILE A 6 -12.50 -55.97 -41.72
C ILE A 6 -11.74 -54.63 -41.70
N LEU A 7 -11.60 -53.98 -42.87
CA LEU A 7 -10.96 -52.67 -42.95
C LEU A 7 -11.80 -51.59 -42.22
N LEU A 8 -13.12 -51.63 -42.36
CA LEU A 8 -14.03 -50.74 -41.63
C LEU A 8 -14.02 -51.00 -40.12
N LEU A 9 -13.91 -52.27 -39.69
CA LEU A 9 -13.77 -52.64 -38.28
C LEU A 9 -12.44 -52.18 -37.69
N LEU A 10 -11.33 -52.27 -38.45
CA LEU A 10 -10.03 -51.75 -38.04
C LEU A 10 -10.04 -50.23 -37.98
N ILE A 11 -10.66 -49.54 -38.95
CA ILE A 11 -10.81 -48.08 -38.91
C ILE A 11 -11.69 -47.65 -37.72
N LEU A 12 -12.78 -48.35 -37.43
CA LEU A 12 -13.60 -48.11 -36.24
C LEU A 12 -12.83 -48.38 -34.94
N LEU A 13 -11.98 -49.41 -34.87
CA LEU A 13 -11.11 -49.70 -33.72
C LEU A 13 -9.98 -48.69 -33.57
N PHE A 14 -9.46 -48.11 -34.66
CA PHE A 14 -8.47 -47.02 -34.62
C PHE A 14 -9.11 -45.67 -34.26
N ILE A 15 -10.36 -45.41 -34.68
CA ILE A 15 -11.11 -44.21 -34.28
C ILE A 15 -11.54 -44.31 -32.81
N SER A 16 -11.96 -45.50 -32.34
CA SER A 16 -12.30 -45.72 -30.92
C SER A 16 -11.09 -45.90 -30.01
N GLY A 17 -9.94 -46.33 -30.54
CA GLY A 17 -8.64 -46.34 -29.85
C GLY A 17 -7.99 -44.97 -29.71
N CYS A 18 -8.37 -43.98 -30.53
CA CYS A 18 -7.93 -42.58 -30.42
C CYS A 18 -8.92 -41.66 -29.68
N GLN A 19 -9.99 -42.19 -29.08
CA GLN A 19 -10.98 -41.40 -28.33
C GLN A 19 -11.06 -41.77 -26.84
N ASN A 20 -10.03 -42.42 -26.30
CA ASN A 20 -9.95 -42.75 -24.87
C ASN A 20 -8.66 -42.28 -24.18
N GLU A 21 -7.96 -41.30 -24.76
CA GLU A 21 -7.16 -40.33 -23.99
C GLU A 21 -8.09 -39.14 -23.64
N ASN A 22 -9.16 -39.40 -22.88
CA ASN A 22 -10.09 -38.34 -22.48
C ASN A 22 -9.49 -37.53 -21.31
N ASN A 23 -9.11 -36.30 -21.65
CA ASN A 23 -9.30 -35.07 -20.87
C ASN A 23 -8.49 -34.80 -19.59
N VAL A 24 -7.45 -35.59 -19.28
CA VAL A 24 -6.48 -35.21 -18.22
C VAL A 24 -5.36 -34.31 -18.78
N SER A 25 -5.19 -34.27 -20.11
CA SER A 25 -4.24 -33.37 -20.75
C SER A 25 -4.82 -31.95 -20.80
N VAL A 26 -4.04 -31.01 -20.26
CA VAL A 26 -4.21 -29.56 -20.37
C VAL A 26 -5.13 -28.91 -19.32
N LEU A 27 -4.93 -29.22 -18.03
CA LEU A 27 -4.67 -28.06 -17.16
C LEU A 27 -3.35 -27.50 -17.66
N ARG A 28 -3.39 -26.49 -18.54
CA ARG A 28 -2.18 -25.70 -18.86
C ARG A 28 -1.58 -25.39 -17.50
N GLN A 29 -0.37 -25.90 -17.22
CA GLN A 29 0.40 -25.49 -16.05
C GLN A 29 0.35 -23.97 -16.08
N THR A 30 -0.46 -23.37 -15.21
CA THR A 30 -0.39 -21.95 -15.00
C THR A 30 0.87 -21.88 -14.15
N PRO A 31 2.03 -21.50 -14.71
CA PRO A 31 3.25 -21.52 -13.93
C PRO A 31 2.98 -20.69 -12.69
N ILE A 32 3.27 -21.26 -11.53
CA ILE A 32 3.16 -20.53 -10.28
C ILE A 32 4.05 -19.29 -10.45
N ASN A 33 3.44 -18.10 -10.39
CA ASN A 33 4.09 -16.93 -10.96
C ASN A 33 5.04 -16.26 -9.97
N GLY A 34 6.32 -16.61 -10.08
CA GLY A 34 7.40 -15.95 -9.37
C GLY A 34 7.51 -14.45 -9.65
N ASP A 35 7.10 -13.95 -10.82
CA ASP A 35 7.17 -12.53 -11.15
C ASP A 35 6.19 -11.70 -10.32
N LEU A 36 4.96 -12.20 -10.14
CA LEU A 36 3.96 -11.52 -9.32
C LEU A 36 4.37 -11.55 -7.84
N LEU A 37 4.84 -12.71 -7.36
CA LEU A 37 5.35 -12.85 -5.99
C LEU A 37 6.55 -11.92 -5.73
N ASN A 38 7.48 -11.81 -6.68
CA ASN A 38 8.64 -10.92 -6.60
C ASN A 38 8.22 -9.45 -6.48
N LYS A 39 7.21 -9.02 -7.23
CA LYS A 39 6.67 -7.65 -7.14
C LYS A 39 5.91 -7.38 -5.83
N MET A 40 5.47 -8.44 -5.15
CA MET A 40 4.67 -8.38 -3.92
C MET A 40 5.51 -8.72 -2.68
N TYR A 41 6.83 -8.79 -2.82
CA TYR A 41 7.77 -9.03 -1.75
C TYR A 41 8.49 -7.72 -1.39
N TYR A 42 8.31 -7.27 -0.16
CA TYR A 42 9.01 -6.12 0.40
C TYR A 42 10.21 -6.62 1.19
N GLU A 43 11.38 -6.00 1.00
CA GLU A 43 12.55 -6.21 1.84
C GLU A 43 13.35 -4.91 1.99
N ASN A 44 13.68 -4.55 3.24
CA ASN A 44 14.59 -3.45 3.58
C ASN A 44 15.71 -3.94 4.52
N GLU A 45 16.42 -3.06 5.23
CA GLU A 45 17.50 -3.45 6.16
C GLU A 45 17.04 -4.42 7.28
N TYR A 46 15.84 -4.23 7.83
CA TYR A 46 15.37 -4.89 9.04
C TYR A 46 14.18 -5.82 8.83
N SER A 47 13.34 -5.52 7.84
CA SER A 47 12.03 -6.12 7.65
C SER A 47 11.91 -6.71 6.25
N ALA A 48 11.22 -7.84 6.17
CA ALA A 48 10.78 -8.42 4.91
C ALA A 48 9.38 -8.99 5.09
N PHE A 49 8.54 -8.92 4.05
CA PHE A 49 7.21 -9.54 4.06
C PHE A 49 6.58 -9.58 2.66
N PHE A 50 5.65 -10.49 2.47
CA PHE A 50 4.74 -10.48 1.33
C PHE A 50 3.53 -9.59 1.62
N TYR A 51 3.08 -8.85 0.61
CA TYR A 51 1.94 -7.95 0.69
C TYR A 51 1.08 -8.04 -0.57
N SER A 52 -0.24 -7.94 -0.44
CA SER A 52 -1.17 -7.97 -1.59
C SER A 52 -1.99 -6.69 -1.74
N ASN A 53 -1.91 -5.78 -0.76
CA ASN A 53 -2.75 -4.59 -0.67
C ASN A 53 -2.53 -3.55 -1.79
N MET A 54 -1.36 -3.57 -2.45
CA MET A 54 -1.01 -2.64 -3.53
C MET A 54 -0.86 -3.34 -4.90
N THR A 55 -1.39 -4.56 -5.03
CA THR A 55 -1.22 -5.39 -6.24
C THR A 55 -1.74 -4.68 -7.49
N ASP A 56 -2.87 -3.97 -7.38
CA ASP A 56 -3.41 -3.24 -8.53
C ASP A 56 -2.57 -2.01 -8.89
N CYS A 57 -2.03 -1.28 -7.91
CA CYS A 57 -1.07 -0.19 -8.14
C CYS A 57 0.18 -0.69 -8.87
N LEU A 58 0.74 -1.83 -8.45
CA LEU A 58 1.90 -2.46 -9.10
C LEU A 58 1.63 -2.85 -10.56
N ILE A 59 0.41 -3.33 -10.82
CA ILE A 59 0.02 -3.84 -12.14
C ILE A 59 -0.38 -2.70 -13.10
N LYS A 60 -1.06 -1.67 -12.60
CA LYS A 60 -1.37 -0.44 -13.37
C LYS A 60 -0.18 0.49 -13.48
N ASN A 61 0.83 0.27 -12.64
CA ASN A 61 1.95 1.17 -12.42
C ASN A 61 1.48 2.58 -12.01
N ASN A 62 0.54 2.61 -11.06
CA ASN A 62 0.04 3.83 -10.42
C ASN A 62 1.04 4.31 -9.37
N ILE A 63 1.77 5.37 -9.69
CA ILE A 63 2.81 5.92 -8.83
C ILE A 63 2.27 7.00 -7.88
N ASN A 64 2.92 7.17 -6.73
CA ASN A 64 2.62 8.23 -5.78
C ASN A 64 3.44 9.49 -6.14
N GLU A 65 2.89 10.34 -7.00
CA GLU A 65 3.59 11.55 -7.47
C GLU A 65 4.00 12.49 -6.33
N TYR A 66 3.19 12.60 -5.27
CA TYR A 66 3.54 13.38 -4.09
C TYR A 66 4.83 12.87 -3.46
N SER A 67 4.90 11.58 -3.14
CA SER A 67 6.06 10.98 -2.47
C SER A 67 7.28 11.00 -3.38
N LEU A 68 7.11 10.67 -4.66
CA LEU A 68 8.20 10.71 -5.64
C LEU A 68 8.75 12.13 -5.82
N SER A 69 7.91 13.16 -5.83
CA SER A 69 8.39 14.55 -5.94
C SER A 69 9.31 14.95 -4.76
N TRP A 70 9.01 14.48 -3.55
CA TRP A 70 9.85 14.71 -2.37
C TRP A 70 11.11 13.85 -2.38
N LEU A 71 11.05 12.60 -2.86
CA LEU A 71 12.24 11.76 -3.07
C LEU A 71 13.20 12.39 -4.09
N ILE A 72 12.68 12.94 -5.19
CA ILE A 72 13.48 13.67 -6.19
C ILE A 72 14.15 14.88 -5.53
N THR A 73 13.39 15.68 -4.77
CA THR A 73 13.92 16.86 -4.10
C THR A 73 15.00 16.49 -3.06
N LEU A 74 14.83 15.37 -2.34
CA LEU A 74 15.84 14.82 -1.43
C LEU A 74 17.09 14.36 -2.17
N SER A 75 16.92 13.68 -3.32
CA SER A 75 18.02 13.23 -4.19
C SER A 75 18.87 14.40 -4.67
N ASP A 76 18.24 15.51 -5.06
CA ASP A 76 18.94 16.74 -5.44
C ASP A 76 19.67 17.38 -4.25
N LEU A 77 19.03 17.45 -3.08
CA LEU A 77 19.61 18.06 -1.88
C LEU A 77 20.85 17.29 -1.39
N LEU A 78 20.73 15.97 -1.29
CA LEU A 78 21.76 15.08 -0.73
C LEU A 78 22.70 14.51 -1.79
N CYS A 79 22.50 14.86 -3.07
CA CYS A 79 23.30 14.40 -4.21
C CYS A 79 23.40 12.86 -4.37
N PHE A 80 22.35 12.11 -4.02
CA PHE A 80 22.30 10.65 -4.25
C PHE A 80 21.43 10.30 -5.48
N GLN A 81 21.65 9.13 -6.06
CA GLN A 81 20.87 8.66 -7.21
C GLN A 81 19.67 7.80 -6.76
N LEU A 82 18.49 8.07 -7.32
CA LEU A 82 17.32 7.19 -7.20
C LEU A 82 17.61 5.78 -7.76
N SER A 83 17.04 4.74 -7.15
CA SER A 83 17.18 3.35 -7.60
C SER A 83 16.55 3.10 -8.98
N GLU A 84 17.09 2.13 -9.71
CA GLU A 84 16.62 1.77 -11.06
C GLU A 84 15.13 1.36 -11.06
N GLU A 85 14.64 0.79 -9.96
CA GLU A 85 13.24 0.39 -9.81
C GLU A 85 12.30 1.60 -9.77
N VAL A 86 12.71 2.67 -9.07
CA VAL A 86 11.95 3.91 -9.03
C VAL A 86 11.97 4.62 -10.38
N ASP A 87 13.14 4.68 -11.02
CA ASP A 87 13.25 5.21 -12.37
C ASP A 87 12.33 4.44 -13.35
N LYS A 88 12.35 3.10 -13.32
CA LYS A 88 11.47 2.27 -14.15
C LYS A 88 9.99 2.53 -13.85
N ALA A 89 9.60 2.61 -12.57
CA ALA A 89 8.22 2.88 -12.18
C ALA A 89 7.76 4.25 -12.70
N MET A 90 8.57 5.31 -12.57
CA MET A 90 8.24 6.63 -13.12
C MET A 90 8.16 6.64 -14.65
N MET A 91 9.08 5.94 -15.33
CA MET A 91 9.08 5.85 -16.80
C MET A 91 7.83 5.15 -17.34
N ASN A 92 7.41 4.08 -16.66
CA ASN A 92 6.26 3.27 -17.05
C ASN A 92 4.92 3.88 -16.61
N ALA A 93 4.91 4.90 -15.75
CA ALA A 93 3.67 5.49 -15.24
C ALA A 93 2.89 6.14 -16.39
N HIS A 94 1.62 5.76 -16.50
CA HIS A 94 0.70 6.36 -17.46
C HIS A 94 0.10 7.62 -16.83
N ASN A 95 0.50 8.78 -17.35
CA ASN A 95 -0.02 10.04 -16.84
C ASN A 95 -1.38 10.35 -17.45
N GLU A 96 -2.43 10.33 -16.63
CA GLU A 96 -3.70 10.99 -16.98
C GLU A 96 -3.61 12.52 -16.90
N SER A 97 -2.50 13.07 -16.40
CA SER A 97 -2.20 14.51 -16.26
C SER A 97 -1.91 15.19 -17.61
N MET A 98 -2.70 14.89 -18.64
CA MET A 98 -2.73 15.67 -19.87
C MET A 98 -3.28 17.07 -19.54
N PRO A 99 -2.68 18.16 -20.07
CA PRO A 99 -3.15 19.53 -19.83
C PRO A 99 -4.66 19.73 -20.03
N GLU A 100 -5.23 19.08 -21.06
CA GLU A 100 -6.64 19.20 -21.42
C GLU A 100 -7.64 18.71 -20.34
N LYS A 101 -7.19 17.93 -19.34
CA LYS A 101 -8.04 17.37 -18.27
C LYS A 101 -7.78 17.96 -16.88
N LEU A 102 -6.84 18.89 -16.76
CA LEU A 102 -6.47 19.49 -15.47
C LEU A 102 -7.57 20.43 -14.97
N ASN A 103 -8.18 20.05 -13.85
CA ASN A 103 -9.10 20.91 -13.10
C ASN A 103 -8.36 21.42 -11.87
N VAL A 104 -8.04 22.71 -11.82
CA VAL A 104 -7.20 23.34 -10.78
C VAL A 104 -8.06 24.05 -9.72
N GLY A 105 -9.29 23.58 -9.49
CA GLY A 105 -10.26 24.24 -8.59
C GLY A 105 -9.95 24.26 -7.09
N SER A 106 -8.70 24.04 -6.66
CA SER A 106 -8.24 24.24 -5.27
C SER A 106 -6.72 24.24 -5.14
N ASN A 107 -6.20 24.80 -4.04
CA ASN A 107 -4.77 24.76 -3.70
C ASN A 107 -4.21 23.34 -3.60
N LYS A 108 -5.01 22.39 -3.13
CA LYS A 108 -4.62 20.97 -3.11
C LYS A 108 -4.28 20.46 -4.51
N LYS A 109 -5.11 20.78 -5.51
CA LYS A 109 -4.89 20.35 -6.89
C LYS A 109 -3.73 21.08 -7.57
N LEU A 110 -3.45 22.32 -7.16
CA LEU A 110 -2.23 23.03 -7.57
C LEU A 110 -0.97 22.34 -7.05
N ILE A 111 -0.98 21.90 -5.79
CA ILE A 111 0.13 21.16 -5.19
C ILE A 111 0.30 19.79 -5.89
N GLU A 112 -0.79 19.09 -6.18
CA GLU A 112 -0.76 17.84 -6.98
C GLU A 112 -0.14 18.09 -8.36
N LEU A 113 -0.54 19.16 -9.06
CA LEU A 113 0.06 19.56 -10.33
C LEU A 113 1.56 19.86 -10.20
N LEU A 114 1.97 20.62 -9.19
CA LEU A 114 3.39 20.92 -8.94
C LEU A 114 4.20 19.64 -8.74
N ASN A 115 3.69 18.68 -7.97
CA ASN A 115 4.37 17.41 -7.72
C ASN A 115 4.45 16.56 -9.00
N SER A 116 3.36 16.47 -9.77
CA SER A 116 3.35 15.79 -11.07
C SER A 116 4.37 16.39 -12.04
N LEU A 117 4.45 17.73 -12.12
CA LEU A 117 5.42 18.41 -12.96
C LEU A 117 6.87 18.14 -12.54
N LYS A 118 7.17 18.07 -11.23
CA LYS A 118 8.50 17.70 -10.74
C LYS A 118 8.88 16.29 -11.19
N VAL A 119 7.96 15.33 -11.05
CA VAL A 119 8.15 13.94 -11.49
C VAL A 119 8.35 13.89 -13.02
N ASN A 120 7.54 14.62 -13.78
CA ASN A 120 7.63 14.67 -15.24
C ASN A 120 8.94 15.30 -15.73
N ARG A 121 9.36 16.41 -15.10
CA ARG A 121 10.65 17.05 -15.39
C ARG A 121 11.81 16.10 -15.11
N TYR A 122 11.78 15.37 -13.99
CA TYR A 122 12.81 14.39 -13.67
C TYR A 122 12.84 13.27 -14.73
N LYS A 123 11.68 12.68 -15.04
CA LYS A 123 11.51 11.62 -16.04
C LYS A 123 12.06 12.03 -17.42
N ASN A 124 11.63 13.19 -17.92
CA ASN A 124 11.96 13.64 -19.28
C ASN A 124 13.22 14.52 -19.32
N ARG A 125 13.88 14.73 -18.17
CA ARG A 125 14.96 15.72 -17.94
C ARG A 125 14.60 17.17 -18.29
N SER A 126 13.35 17.41 -18.69
CA SER A 126 12.82 18.68 -19.20
C SER A 126 11.29 18.60 -19.26
N ILE A 127 10.64 19.74 -19.45
CA ILE A 127 9.21 19.81 -19.77
C ILE A 127 9.10 20.32 -21.21
N GLU A 128 8.35 19.65 -22.07
CA GLU A 128 8.30 20.01 -23.49
C GLU A 128 7.63 21.36 -23.70
N ASN A 129 8.10 22.16 -24.67
CA ASN A 129 7.58 23.52 -24.89
C ASN A 129 6.06 23.56 -25.14
N LEU A 130 5.49 22.57 -25.85
CA LEU A 130 4.04 22.50 -26.08
C LEU A 130 3.27 22.30 -24.77
N GLU A 131 3.78 21.45 -23.88
CA GLU A 131 3.21 21.24 -22.55
C GLU A 131 3.32 22.52 -21.71
N LYS A 132 4.49 23.19 -21.72
CA LYS A 132 4.68 24.47 -21.01
C LYS A 132 3.62 25.51 -21.40
N VAL A 133 3.39 25.69 -22.70
CA VAL A 133 2.40 26.65 -23.23
C VAL A 133 0.99 26.32 -22.74
N GLU A 134 0.62 25.03 -22.76
CA GLU A 134 -0.69 24.57 -22.27
C GLU A 134 -0.85 24.80 -20.76
N PHE A 135 0.16 24.45 -19.94
CA PHE A 135 0.15 24.71 -18.50
C PHE A 135 0.02 26.19 -18.19
N ILE A 136 0.81 27.04 -18.85
CA ILE A 136 0.74 28.49 -18.71
C ILE A 136 -0.68 28.96 -19.01
N LYS A 137 -1.26 28.56 -20.15
CA LYS A 137 -2.62 28.95 -20.54
C LYS A 137 -3.67 28.55 -19.49
N ILE A 138 -3.55 27.36 -18.90
CA ILE A 138 -4.47 26.89 -17.85
C ILE A 138 -4.32 27.76 -16.58
N LEU A 139 -3.09 27.98 -16.13
CA LEU A 139 -2.81 28.77 -14.93
C LEU A 139 -3.25 30.23 -15.09
N MET A 140 -3.07 30.80 -16.28
CA MET A 140 -3.54 32.15 -16.62
C MET A 140 -5.07 32.29 -16.55
N GLY A 141 -5.83 31.19 -16.64
CA GLY A 141 -7.29 31.20 -16.40
C GLY A 141 -7.68 31.58 -14.97
N TYR A 142 -6.75 31.48 -14.03
CA TYR A 142 -6.93 31.84 -12.61
C TYR A 142 -6.31 33.20 -12.26
N TYR A 143 -5.72 33.90 -13.22
CA TYR A 143 -5.08 35.18 -13.01
C TYR A 143 -6.10 36.32 -12.98
N ASP A 144 -6.16 37.03 -11.86
CA ASP A 144 -6.92 38.25 -11.72
C ASP A 144 -6.04 39.43 -12.13
N ASN A 145 -6.30 39.95 -13.33
CA ASN A 145 -5.52 41.05 -13.91
C ASN A 145 -5.73 42.40 -13.17
N GLU A 146 -6.81 42.57 -12.40
CA GLU A 146 -7.01 43.80 -11.62
C GLU A 146 -6.19 43.74 -10.33
N LEU A 147 -6.18 42.57 -9.67
CA LEU A 147 -5.45 42.36 -8.42
C LEU A 147 -3.98 42.00 -8.63
N GLY A 148 -3.57 41.56 -9.83
CA GLY A 148 -2.23 41.08 -10.10
C GLY A 148 -1.88 39.77 -9.39
N LEU A 149 -2.89 38.97 -9.02
CA LEU A 149 -2.75 37.75 -8.22
C LEU A 149 -3.51 36.60 -8.87
N PHE A 150 -3.19 35.37 -8.48
CA PHE A 150 -3.96 34.21 -8.86
C PHE A 150 -4.96 33.84 -7.78
N LYS A 151 -6.15 33.40 -8.18
CA LYS A 151 -7.23 33.01 -7.27
C LYS A 151 -7.93 31.73 -7.71
N VAL A 152 -8.05 30.80 -6.77
CA VAL A 152 -8.96 29.65 -6.86
C VAL A 152 -10.14 29.78 -5.90
N ASP A 153 -10.00 30.65 -4.88
CA ASP A 153 -11.03 31.11 -3.93
C ASP A 153 -10.85 32.64 -3.73
N ASP A 154 -11.87 33.31 -3.20
CA ASP A 154 -11.92 34.76 -2.97
C ASP A 154 -11.32 35.18 -1.60
N ASP A 155 -10.77 34.25 -0.80
CA ASP A 155 -10.05 34.58 0.44
C ASP A 155 -8.65 35.15 0.17
N ASN A 156 -8.33 36.31 0.77
CA ASN A 156 -7.05 37.00 0.55
C ASN A 156 -5.81 36.16 0.93
N THR A 157 -5.89 35.37 2.00
CA THR A 157 -4.77 34.51 2.43
C THR A 157 -4.60 33.37 1.44
N GLU A 158 -5.71 32.77 1.00
CA GLU A 158 -5.68 31.73 -0.02
C GLU A 158 -5.16 32.26 -1.36
N MET A 159 -5.47 33.50 -1.76
CA MET A 159 -4.93 34.12 -2.97
C MET A 159 -3.40 34.29 -2.93
N ILE A 160 -2.85 34.68 -1.78
CA ILE A 160 -1.38 34.79 -1.58
C ILE A 160 -0.73 33.40 -1.76
N GLN A 161 -1.30 32.38 -1.12
CA GLN A 161 -0.81 30.99 -1.24
C GLN A 161 -0.95 30.45 -2.67
N THR A 162 -2.10 30.67 -3.30
CA THR A 162 -2.39 30.30 -4.70
C THR A 162 -1.34 30.90 -5.63
N THR A 163 -1.10 32.20 -5.48
CA THR A 163 -0.12 32.94 -6.27
C THR A 163 1.28 32.36 -6.09
N ASN A 164 1.69 32.08 -4.85
CA ASN A 164 2.99 31.50 -4.58
C ASN A 164 3.16 30.10 -5.20
N ILE A 165 2.16 29.22 -5.10
CA ILE A 165 2.21 27.88 -5.71
C ILE A 165 2.30 27.98 -7.24
N ILE A 166 1.55 28.88 -7.85
CA ILE A 166 1.60 29.11 -9.31
C ILE A 166 2.95 29.68 -9.75
N LEU A 167 3.53 30.60 -8.99
CA LEU A 167 4.89 31.11 -9.25
C LEU A 167 5.93 29.99 -9.14
N GLN A 168 5.81 29.07 -8.18
CA GLN A 168 6.68 27.88 -8.11
C GLN A 168 6.51 26.98 -9.34
N ILE A 169 5.29 26.84 -9.86
CA ILE A 169 5.06 26.11 -11.12
C ILE A 169 5.74 26.82 -12.28
N PHE A 170 5.59 28.14 -12.42
CA PHE A 170 6.30 28.89 -13.47
C PHE A 170 7.82 28.82 -13.36
N ASP A 171 8.36 28.90 -12.14
CA ASP A 171 9.80 28.71 -11.87
C ASP A 171 10.26 27.31 -12.33
N LEU A 172 9.45 26.28 -12.09
CA LEU A 172 9.71 24.92 -12.55
C LEU A 172 9.63 24.78 -14.09
N LEU A 173 8.73 25.53 -14.74
CA LEU A 173 8.65 25.63 -16.21
C LEU A 173 9.76 26.51 -16.81
N GLU A 174 10.46 27.27 -15.97
CA GLU A 174 11.48 28.26 -16.33
C GLU A 174 10.92 29.43 -17.16
N GLU A 175 9.63 29.77 -16.99
CA GLU A 175 8.95 30.81 -17.76
C GLU A 175 7.81 31.46 -16.97
N ILE A 176 7.86 32.78 -16.77
CA ILE A 176 6.77 33.61 -16.22
C ILE A 176 6.26 34.55 -17.32
N PRO A 177 4.95 34.57 -17.62
CA PRO A 177 4.38 35.51 -18.59
C PRO A 177 4.61 36.98 -18.20
N ASN A 178 5.01 37.82 -19.16
CA ASN A 178 5.28 39.25 -18.93
C ASN A 178 4.09 40.01 -18.31
N GLU A 179 2.86 39.60 -18.65
CA GLU A 179 1.62 40.19 -18.12
C GLU A 179 1.37 39.88 -16.64
N VAL A 180 1.95 38.80 -16.13
CA VAL A 180 1.96 38.43 -14.71
C VAL A 180 3.07 39.21 -14.02
N LEU A 181 4.27 39.19 -14.58
CA LEU A 181 5.49 39.69 -13.92
C LEU A 181 5.33 41.12 -13.37
N GLY A 182 4.91 42.09 -14.18
CA GLY A 182 4.82 43.48 -13.74
C GLY A 182 3.78 43.71 -12.63
N LYS A 183 2.56 43.25 -12.86
CA LYS A 183 1.44 43.48 -11.93
C LYS A 183 1.58 42.68 -10.64
N THR A 184 2.02 41.42 -10.72
CA THR A 184 2.24 40.61 -9.53
C THR A 184 3.35 41.19 -8.66
N VAL A 185 4.42 41.72 -9.26
CA VAL A 185 5.46 42.46 -8.51
C VAL A 185 4.85 43.68 -7.80
N ASP A 186 4.06 44.50 -8.49
CA ASP A 186 3.43 45.68 -7.89
C ASP A 186 2.49 45.30 -6.74
N SER A 187 1.68 44.25 -6.90
CA SER A 187 0.79 43.75 -5.84
C SER A 187 1.56 43.27 -4.61
N HIS A 188 2.67 42.54 -4.79
CA HIS A 188 3.50 42.12 -3.66
C HIS A 188 4.22 43.30 -2.99
N LYS A 189 4.62 44.34 -3.73
CA LYS A 189 5.16 45.59 -3.15
C LYS A 189 4.11 46.33 -2.31
N VAL A 190 2.86 46.34 -2.74
CA VAL A 190 1.76 46.89 -1.93
C VAL A 190 1.58 46.08 -0.65
N MET A 191 1.55 44.75 -0.73
CA MET A 191 1.43 43.88 0.45
C MET A 191 2.61 44.02 1.42
N LEU A 192 3.83 44.26 0.92
CA LEU A 192 4.97 44.60 1.76
C LEU A 192 4.73 45.85 2.61
N SER A 193 3.95 46.81 2.12
CA SER A 193 3.69 48.05 2.87
C SER A 193 2.54 47.93 3.87
N ASP A 194 1.83 46.80 3.89
CA ASP A 194 0.67 46.56 4.74
C ASP A 194 1.09 45.85 6.05
N GLU A 195 0.81 46.50 7.17
CA GLU A 195 1.14 46.00 8.51
C GLU A 195 0.35 44.75 8.86
N ASP A 196 -0.80 44.50 8.23
CA ASP A 196 -1.59 43.29 8.46
C ASP A 196 -0.81 42.03 8.05
N PHE A 197 0.06 42.08 7.05
CA PHE A 197 0.84 40.91 6.63
C PHE A 197 2.21 40.81 7.31
N PHE A 198 2.66 41.88 7.96
CA PHE A 198 4.00 42.04 8.51
C PHE A 198 3.98 42.59 9.94
N ASP A 199 3.15 42.01 10.80
CA ASP A 199 3.11 42.35 12.21
C ASP A 199 4.19 41.60 13.02
N MET A 200 4.41 42.05 14.25
CA MET A 200 5.34 41.44 15.20
C MET A 200 4.59 40.82 16.40
N GLU A 201 3.29 40.53 16.28
CA GLU A 201 2.54 39.93 17.38
C GLU A 201 2.74 38.41 17.39
N GLU A 202 3.31 37.86 18.46
CA GLU A 202 3.58 36.41 18.56
C GLU A 202 2.33 35.53 18.34
N THR A 203 1.14 36.03 18.71
CA THR A 203 -0.14 35.35 18.46
C THR A 203 -0.43 35.14 16.97
N ASN A 204 0.17 35.95 16.10
CA ASN A 204 0.02 35.90 14.65
C ASN A 204 1.17 35.14 13.98
N ILE A 205 1.95 34.35 14.70
CA ILE A 205 3.09 33.61 14.13
C ILE A 205 2.70 32.76 12.92
N LYS A 206 1.55 32.05 12.98
CA LYS A 206 1.10 31.22 11.88
C LYS A 206 0.79 32.07 10.64
N LYS A 207 0.12 33.21 10.83
CA LYS A 207 -0.16 34.17 9.75
C LYS A 207 1.14 34.66 9.11
N ASN A 208 2.09 35.11 9.93
CA ASN A 208 3.35 35.70 9.49
C ASN A 208 4.30 34.68 8.85
N LEU A 209 4.44 33.47 9.42
CA LEU A 209 5.50 32.51 9.05
C LEU A 209 5.01 31.24 8.34
N VAL A 210 3.72 31.11 8.10
CA VAL A 210 3.15 29.96 7.36
C VAL A 210 2.15 30.43 6.31
N ASP A 211 1.21 31.30 6.69
CA ASP A 211 0.03 31.52 5.85
C ASP A 211 0.22 32.67 4.83
N SER A 212 0.85 33.80 5.19
CA SER A 212 0.93 34.99 4.32
C SER A 212 2.28 35.73 4.32
N GLY A 213 2.77 36.25 5.45
CA GLY A 213 3.91 37.18 5.49
C GLY A 213 5.17 36.64 4.79
N ILE A 214 5.62 35.45 5.18
CA ILE A 214 6.77 34.78 4.57
C ILE A 214 6.50 34.34 3.12
N ILE A 215 5.24 34.01 2.79
CA ILE A 215 4.82 33.57 1.46
C ILE A 215 4.94 34.72 0.45
N ILE A 216 4.62 35.95 0.88
CA ILE A 216 4.83 37.17 0.09
C ILE A 216 6.32 37.35 -0.23
N LEU A 217 7.21 37.16 0.76
CA LEU A 217 8.66 37.25 0.55
C LEU A 217 9.16 36.13 -0.38
N ASP A 218 8.67 34.90 -0.20
CA ASP A 218 9.01 33.76 -1.05
C ASP A 218 8.60 33.99 -2.52
N SER A 219 7.44 34.59 -2.76
CA SER A 219 6.98 34.96 -4.10
C SER A 219 7.89 36.01 -4.75
N LEU A 220 8.32 37.03 -3.99
CA LEU A 220 9.24 38.06 -4.49
C LEU A 220 10.60 37.50 -4.86
N ILE A 221 11.12 36.53 -4.09
CA ILE A 221 12.37 35.83 -4.43
C ILE A 221 12.26 35.09 -5.76
N ILE A 222 11.10 34.47 -6.04
CA ILE A 222 10.87 33.81 -7.34
C ILE A 222 10.81 34.85 -8.46
N LEU A 223 10.04 35.93 -8.27
CA LEU A 223 9.86 36.99 -9.27
C LEU A 223 11.17 37.71 -9.61
N ASP A 224 12.07 37.89 -8.65
CA ASP A 224 13.36 38.56 -8.87
C ASP A 224 14.21 37.86 -9.93
N LYS A 225 14.16 36.53 -10.01
CA LYS A 225 14.90 35.74 -11.01
C LYS A 225 14.53 36.10 -12.46
N TYR A 226 13.32 36.60 -12.68
CA TYR A 226 12.75 36.90 -13.99
C TYR A 226 12.55 38.40 -14.21
N SER A 227 12.58 39.19 -13.14
CA SER A 227 12.39 40.63 -13.17
C SER A 227 13.65 41.36 -13.65
N PRO A 228 13.51 42.41 -14.50
CA PRO A 228 14.62 43.31 -14.79
C PRO A 228 14.94 44.25 -13.60
N ASP A 229 14.00 44.42 -12.67
CA ASP A 229 14.18 45.20 -11.45
C ASP A 229 14.81 44.34 -10.36
N ASN A 230 15.75 44.92 -9.60
CA ASN A 230 16.31 44.29 -8.40
C ASN A 230 15.29 44.38 -7.24
N LEU A 231 14.51 43.34 -7.05
CA LEU A 231 13.48 43.24 -6.03
C LEU A 231 14.07 42.97 -4.63
N ASN A 232 15.34 42.57 -4.52
CA ASN A 232 16.02 42.36 -3.24
C ASN A 232 15.93 43.59 -2.32
N VAL A 233 16.01 44.81 -2.89
CA VAL A 233 15.92 46.07 -2.13
C VAL A 233 14.64 46.13 -1.28
N PHE A 234 13.50 45.65 -1.80
CA PHE A 234 12.23 45.68 -1.06
C PHE A 234 12.17 44.62 0.04
N ILE A 235 12.82 43.46 -0.15
CA ILE A 235 12.89 42.43 0.90
C ILE A 235 13.82 42.90 2.03
N VAL A 236 14.90 43.62 1.70
CA VAL A 236 15.81 44.24 2.68
C VAL A 236 15.08 45.23 3.60
N GLU A 237 14.06 45.94 3.12
CA GLU A 237 13.24 46.83 3.97
C GLU A 237 12.53 46.08 5.10
N LYS A 238 12.30 44.76 4.96
CA LYS A 238 11.73 43.88 5.99
C LYS A 238 12.75 43.21 6.90
N LYS A 239 14.02 43.64 6.86
CA LYS A 239 15.09 43.08 7.69
C LYS A 239 14.74 42.99 9.18
N GLU A 240 14.18 44.06 9.77
CA GLU A 240 13.83 44.06 11.21
C GLU A 240 12.69 43.08 11.51
N TRP A 241 11.71 42.95 10.63
CA TRP A 241 10.64 41.96 10.75
C TRP A 241 11.18 40.54 10.65
N ILE A 242 12.08 40.29 9.70
CA ILE A 242 12.75 39.00 9.56
C ILE A 242 13.50 38.69 10.85
N LEU A 243 14.39 39.57 11.31
CA LEU A 243 15.17 39.41 12.55
C LEU A 243 14.31 39.14 13.78
N TYR A 244 13.19 39.85 13.93
CA TYR A 244 12.23 39.61 15.01
C TYR A 244 11.72 38.17 14.98
N TRP A 245 11.22 37.72 13.83
CA TRP A 245 10.67 36.36 13.72
C TRP A 245 11.74 35.27 13.76
N GLN A 246 12.99 35.55 13.38
CA GLN A 246 14.11 34.64 13.65
C GLN A 246 14.28 34.42 15.17
N GLN A 247 14.23 35.49 15.97
CA GLN A 247 14.33 35.40 17.43
C GLN A 247 13.12 34.67 18.03
N ALA A 248 11.90 35.05 17.64
CA ALA A 248 10.68 34.41 18.12
C ALA A 248 10.63 32.91 17.78
N ALA A 249 11.05 32.52 16.56
CA ALA A 249 11.17 31.11 16.19
C ALA A 249 12.16 30.38 17.11
N ASN A 250 13.32 30.99 17.43
CA ASN A 250 14.30 30.43 18.35
C ASN A 250 13.82 30.30 19.80
N GLU A 251 13.00 31.23 20.29
CA GLU A 251 12.39 31.14 21.62
C GLU A 251 11.34 30.02 21.68
N ILE A 252 10.58 29.88 20.59
CA ILE A 252 9.63 28.79 20.42
C ILE A 252 10.31 27.42 20.40
N LEU A 253 11.51 27.32 19.82
CA LEU A 253 12.30 26.09 19.85
C LEU A 253 12.51 25.58 21.28
N LEU A 254 12.61 26.47 22.26
CA LEU A 254 12.80 26.10 23.66
C LEU A 254 11.51 25.52 24.29
N ASN A 255 10.34 25.76 23.70
CA ASN A 255 9.05 25.30 24.20
C ASN A 255 8.61 23.95 23.55
N ASN A 256 8.22 22.97 24.36
CA ASN A 256 7.93 21.59 23.90
C ASN A 256 6.59 21.40 23.13
N ASN A 257 5.84 22.47 22.85
CA ASN A 257 4.42 22.36 22.45
C ASN A 257 4.14 22.62 20.96
N ILE A 258 5.15 22.76 20.11
CA ILE A 258 4.94 23.08 18.68
C ILE A 258 5.12 21.85 17.81
N ASN A 259 4.25 21.72 16.81
CA ASN A 259 4.35 20.69 15.77
C ASN A 259 5.70 20.83 15.01
N PRO A 260 6.57 19.80 15.02
CA PRO A 260 7.87 19.83 14.34
C PRO A 260 7.82 20.14 12.85
N ILE A 261 6.75 19.76 12.14
CA ILE A 261 6.56 20.03 10.72
C ILE A 261 6.41 21.53 10.46
N MET A 262 5.55 22.18 11.27
CA MET A 262 5.32 23.61 11.19
C MET A 262 6.60 24.36 11.54
N LEU A 263 7.31 23.91 12.56
CA LEU A 263 8.59 24.48 12.97
C LEU A 263 9.65 24.39 11.87
N ASN A 264 9.89 23.21 11.31
CA ASN A 264 10.81 23.03 10.19
C ASN A 264 10.44 23.89 8.98
N HIS A 265 9.15 24.09 8.71
CA HIS A 265 8.71 24.96 7.64
C HIS A 265 9.12 26.42 7.89
N MET A 266 8.84 26.95 9.09
CA MET A 266 9.22 28.32 9.48
C MET A 266 10.74 28.53 9.39
N LEU A 267 11.53 27.59 9.92
CA LEU A 267 13.00 27.68 9.92
C LEU A 267 13.58 27.70 8.50
N ASN A 268 13.10 26.80 7.63
CA ASN A 268 13.57 26.73 6.24
C ASN A 268 13.20 27.99 5.44
N SER A 269 11.98 28.51 5.59
CA SER A 269 11.56 29.72 4.89
C SER A 269 12.31 30.95 5.40
N LEU A 270 12.51 31.09 6.72
CA LEU A 270 13.33 32.17 7.27
C LEU A 270 14.79 32.08 6.81
N TYR A 271 15.38 30.88 6.78
CA TYR A 271 16.74 30.69 6.26
C TYR A 271 16.85 31.09 4.78
N LYS A 272 15.90 30.67 3.94
CA LYS A 272 15.85 31.01 2.52
C LYS A 272 15.80 32.53 2.31
N VAL A 273 14.88 33.22 3.00
CA VAL A 273 14.74 34.67 2.90
C VAL A 273 15.99 35.38 3.43
N SER A 274 16.52 34.94 4.56
CA SER A 274 17.72 35.54 5.17
C SER A 274 18.94 35.39 4.27
N SER A 275 19.15 34.19 3.70
CA SER A 275 20.24 33.91 2.76
C SER A 275 20.16 34.78 1.52
N TYR A 276 18.95 35.00 1.01
CA TYR A 276 18.71 35.81 -0.18
C TYR A 276 19.07 37.30 0.03
N ILE A 277 18.82 37.84 1.22
CA ILE A 277 19.19 39.23 1.57
C ILE A 277 20.56 39.34 2.26
N GLU A 278 21.36 38.27 2.25
CA GLU A 278 22.67 38.19 2.91
C GLU A 278 22.63 38.51 4.43
N LEU A 279 21.52 38.15 5.08
CA LEU A 279 21.35 38.25 6.52
C LEU A 279 21.82 36.96 7.21
N GLU A 280 22.67 37.09 8.22
CA GLU A 280 23.07 35.96 9.04
C GLU A 280 21.86 35.36 9.77
N TYR A 281 21.61 34.08 9.55
CA TYR A 281 20.53 33.33 10.20
C TYR A 281 21.15 32.27 11.12
N ARG A 282 20.75 32.27 12.39
CA ARG A 282 21.22 31.31 13.40
C ARG A 282 20.04 30.63 14.08
N ILE A 283 20.14 29.31 14.23
CA ILE A 283 19.20 28.50 15.00
C ILE A 283 19.83 28.14 16.34
N ASN A 284 19.01 28.02 17.38
CA ASN A 284 19.43 27.49 18.67
C ASN A 284 19.93 26.04 18.55
N GLU A 285 21.16 25.80 18.98
CA GLU A 285 21.80 24.48 18.90
C GLU A 285 21.04 23.36 19.64
N GLU A 286 20.22 23.69 20.65
CA GLU A 286 19.37 22.71 21.33
C GLU A 286 18.39 22.01 20.38
N TYR A 287 18.00 22.63 19.26
CA TYR A 287 17.12 22.02 18.28
C TYR A 287 17.70 20.73 17.68
N TYR A 288 19.01 20.72 17.41
CA TYR A 288 19.68 19.57 16.80
C TYR A 288 19.75 18.37 17.75
N THR A 289 19.66 18.60 19.05
CA THR A 289 19.59 17.51 20.04
C THR A 289 18.21 16.86 20.09
N ARG A 290 17.17 17.52 19.56
CA ARG A 290 15.78 17.02 19.56
C ARG A 290 15.46 16.15 18.35
N ILE A 291 16.11 16.38 17.22
CA ILE A 291 15.95 15.52 16.04
C ILE A 291 17.02 14.43 16.10
N SER A 292 16.64 13.27 16.64
CA SER A 292 17.46 12.07 16.60
C SER A 292 17.32 11.36 15.25
N VAL A 293 18.31 10.54 14.88
CA VAL A 293 18.20 9.63 13.72
C VAL A 293 16.98 8.72 13.85
N THR A 294 16.60 8.32 15.08
CA THR A 294 15.37 7.58 15.34
C THR A 294 14.13 8.37 14.93
N ASN A 295 14.05 9.64 15.30
CA ASN A 295 12.93 10.51 14.92
C ASN A 295 12.87 10.74 13.41
N LEU A 296 14.03 10.89 12.75
CA LEU A 296 14.10 11.01 11.28
C LEU A 296 13.65 9.72 10.59
N LYS A 297 14.02 8.55 11.12
CA LYS A 297 13.53 7.26 10.63
C LYS A 297 12.01 7.15 10.72
N GLU A 298 11.44 7.53 11.86
CA GLU A 298 9.98 7.54 12.04
C GLU A 298 9.30 8.48 11.02
N LEU A 299 9.81 9.71 10.89
CA LEU A 299 9.31 10.68 9.90
C LEU A 299 9.39 10.15 8.48
N PHE A 300 10.49 9.47 8.12
CA PHE A 300 10.66 8.89 6.78
C PHE A 300 9.55 7.92 6.42
N PHE A 301 9.01 7.12 7.36
CA PHE A 301 7.95 6.15 7.10
C PHE A 301 6.54 6.74 7.24
N THR A 302 6.38 7.92 7.85
CA THR A 302 5.07 8.56 8.05
C THR A 302 4.78 9.70 7.09
N ASP A 303 5.76 10.59 6.83
CA ASP A 303 5.57 11.80 6.02
C ASP A 303 6.90 12.25 5.40
N LEU A 304 7.03 12.02 4.09
CA LEU A 304 8.23 12.33 3.35
C LEU A 304 8.50 13.84 3.20
N GLN A 305 7.46 14.67 3.22
CA GLN A 305 7.63 16.13 3.23
C GLN A 305 8.21 16.60 4.56
N ALA A 306 7.67 16.08 5.67
CA ALA A 306 8.18 16.39 7.00
C ALA A 306 9.63 15.92 7.17
N PHE A 307 9.95 14.73 6.65
CA PHE A 307 11.30 14.20 6.60
C PHE A 307 12.25 15.10 5.81
N TYR A 308 11.87 15.47 4.57
CA TYR A 308 12.64 16.41 3.75
C TYR A 308 12.89 17.74 4.45
N LYS A 309 11.83 18.35 5.02
CA LYS A 309 11.95 19.65 5.71
C LYS A 309 12.88 19.55 6.92
N SER A 310 12.90 18.41 7.61
CA SER A 310 13.81 18.18 8.74
C SER A 310 15.26 18.10 8.27
N ILE A 311 15.53 17.33 7.22
CA ILE A 311 16.89 17.21 6.64
C ILE A 311 17.37 18.56 6.10
N LEU A 312 16.51 19.30 5.40
CA LEU A 312 16.86 20.61 4.85
C LEU A 312 17.30 21.58 5.96
N VAL A 313 16.67 21.54 7.14
CA VAL A 313 17.16 22.34 8.28
C VAL A 313 18.59 21.91 8.62
N TYR A 314 18.89 20.62 8.78
CA TYR A 314 20.24 20.16 9.10
C TYR A 314 21.29 20.61 8.08
N GLU A 315 20.98 20.45 6.79
CA GLU A 315 21.86 20.87 5.69
C GLU A 315 22.12 22.38 5.70
N ASN A 316 21.08 23.20 5.93
CA ASN A 316 21.19 24.66 6.02
C ASN A 316 22.11 25.15 7.16
N PHE A 317 22.37 24.31 8.17
CA PHE A 317 23.23 24.66 9.32
C PHE A 317 24.53 23.85 9.41
N GLY A 318 24.88 23.10 8.37
CA GLY A 318 26.18 22.44 8.23
C GLY A 318 26.39 21.24 9.15
N PHE A 319 25.32 20.55 9.56
CA PHE A 319 25.41 19.30 10.31
C PHE A 319 25.38 18.12 9.33
N GLU A 320 26.48 17.36 9.28
CA GLU A 320 26.60 16.19 8.40
C GLU A 320 25.75 15.02 8.95
N LEU A 321 24.59 14.77 8.34
CA LEU A 321 23.78 13.54 8.53
C LEU A 321 23.76 12.65 7.27
N ALA A 322 24.49 13.03 6.23
CA ALA A 322 24.29 12.54 4.88
C ALA A 322 24.38 11.01 4.75
N GLU A 323 25.38 10.35 5.34
CA GLU A 323 25.62 8.92 5.10
C GLU A 323 24.54 8.01 5.71
N GLU A 324 24.11 8.27 6.95
CA GLU A 324 23.07 7.45 7.60
C GLU A 324 21.68 7.68 6.98
N ILE A 325 21.41 8.91 6.56
CA ILE A 325 20.15 9.29 5.92
C ILE A 325 20.08 8.78 4.48
N GLU A 326 21.18 8.89 3.72
CA GLU A 326 21.29 8.30 2.39
C GLU A 326 21.07 6.79 2.45
N LYS A 327 21.73 6.10 3.39
CA LYS A 327 21.55 4.67 3.60
C LYS A 327 20.10 4.33 3.96
N LEU A 328 19.45 5.13 4.81
CA LEU A 328 18.03 4.96 5.14
C LEU A 328 17.15 5.07 3.90
N ILE A 329 17.34 6.11 3.08
CA ILE A 329 16.54 6.33 1.86
C ILE A 329 16.78 5.20 0.87
N ALA A 330 18.04 4.87 0.59
CA ALA A 330 18.43 3.83 -0.37
C ALA A 330 17.80 2.47 -0.02
N LEU A 331 17.75 2.11 1.26
CA LEU A 331 17.20 0.82 1.72
C LEU A 331 15.67 0.77 1.73
N ASN A 332 14.98 1.91 1.63
CA ASN A 332 13.53 1.98 1.83
C ASN A 332 12.78 2.73 0.73
N MET A 333 13.44 3.14 -0.35
CA MET A 333 12.85 3.95 -1.42
C MET A 333 11.63 3.30 -2.06
N ASN A 334 11.63 1.96 -2.18
CA ASN A 334 10.53 1.20 -2.77
C ASN A 334 9.22 1.31 -2.01
N TYR A 335 9.27 1.69 -0.73
CA TYR A 335 8.09 1.93 0.11
C TYR A 335 7.22 3.09 -0.41
N TRP A 336 7.82 4.03 -1.16
CA TRP A 336 7.22 5.31 -1.53
C TRP A 336 6.84 5.43 -3.02
N ILE A 337 7.03 4.37 -3.82
CA ILE A 337 6.83 4.42 -5.28
C ILE A 337 5.37 4.54 -5.65
N TYR A 338 4.52 3.70 -5.06
CA TYR A 338 3.15 3.46 -5.49
C TYR A 338 2.14 4.16 -4.59
N GLU A 339 0.94 4.44 -5.11
CA GLU A 339 -0.13 5.14 -4.38
C GLU A 339 -0.40 4.51 -3.01
N ASP A 340 -0.50 3.18 -2.97
CA ASP A 340 -0.60 2.40 -1.74
C ASP A 340 0.78 1.93 -1.27
N GLN A 341 1.05 2.05 0.03
CA GLN A 341 2.26 1.55 0.66
C GLN A 341 2.16 0.05 0.98
N PRO A 342 3.26 -0.72 0.93
CA PRO A 342 3.23 -2.12 1.32
C PRO A 342 2.90 -2.26 2.80
N HIS A 343 1.85 -3.02 3.12
CA HIS A 343 1.43 -3.25 4.49
C HIS A 343 1.41 -4.74 4.82
N LEU A 344 1.99 -5.09 5.98
CA LEU A 344 2.03 -6.45 6.47
C LEU A 344 0.65 -6.89 7.00
N ASN A 345 0.06 -7.86 6.33
CA ASN A 345 -1.07 -8.65 6.84
C ASN A 345 -0.59 -10.07 7.17
N ILE A 346 -0.73 -10.50 8.43
CA ILE A 346 -0.16 -11.78 8.92
C ILE A 346 -0.73 -12.99 8.16
N LYS A 347 -2.02 -12.97 7.83
CA LYS A 347 -2.66 -14.04 7.06
C LYS A 347 -2.11 -14.11 5.64
N GLU A 348 -2.04 -12.97 4.96
CA GLU A 348 -1.50 -12.89 3.60
C GLU A 348 -0.01 -13.24 3.56
N LEU A 349 0.76 -12.86 4.59
CA LEU A 349 2.15 -13.25 4.75
C LEU A 349 2.31 -14.78 4.83
N TYR A 350 1.48 -15.46 5.62
CA TYR A 350 1.50 -16.92 5.71
C TYR A 350 1.29 -17.57 4.34
N PHE A 351 0.27 -17.15 3.60
CA PHE A 351 0.02 -17.69 2.26
C PHE A 351 1.10 -17.29 1.24
N GLY A 352 1.66 -16.09 1.35
CA GLY A 352 2.81 -15.67 0.56
C GLY A 352 4.03 -16.56 0.79
N ILE A 353 4.31 -16.93 2.04
CA ILE A 353 5.36 -17.90 2.41
C ILE A 353 5.08 -19.28 1.79
N LYS A 354 3.86 -19.81 1.93
CA LYS A 354 3.51 -21.12 1.35
C LYS A 354 3.71 -21.14 -0.16
N ILE A 355 3.26 -20.11 -0.87
CA ILE A 355 3.46 -19.99 -2.32
C ILE A 355 4.95 -19.86 -2.66
N ALA A 356 5.71 -19.09 -1.88
CA ALA A 356 7.14 -18.91 -2.09
C ALA A 356 7.91 -20.23 -1.96
N GLU A 357 7.59 -21.03 -0.94
CA GLU A 357 8.16 -22.37 -0.74
C GLU A 357 7.84 -23.30 -1.89
N GLU A 358 6.59 -23.30 -2.35
CA GLU A 358 6.12 -24.17 -3.43
C GLU A 358 6.85 -23.90 -4.77
N ILE A 359 7.28 -22.66 -5.01
CA ILE A 359 8.05 -22.29 -6.20
C ILE A 359 9.54 -22.15 -6.02
N GLY A 360 10.04 -22.30 -4.80
CA GLY A 360 11.43 -22.02 -4.47
C GLY A 360 11.84 -20.56 -4.63
N PHE A 361 10.91 -19.61 -4.40
CA PHE A 361 11.24 -18.20 -4.29
C PHE A 361 12.01 -17.95 -2.99
N LYS A 362 13.16 -17.28 -3.09
CA LYS A 362 14.01 -16.99 -1.93
C LYS A 362 13.55 -15.71 -1.26
N PHE A 363 13.31 -15.79 0.04
CA PHE A 363 13.00 -14.65 0.90
C PHE A 363 13.81 -14.72 2.20
N ASN A 364 13.86 -13.61 2.93
CA ASN A 364 14.66 -13.47 4.14
C ASN A 364 13.83 -13.77 5.40
N ALA A 365 13.91 -15.02 5.89
CA ALA A 365 13.16 -15.46 7.07
C ALA A 365 13.47 -14.65 8.34
N ASP A 366 14.74 -14.28 8.56
CA ASP A 366 15.16 -13.50 9.75
C ASP A 366 14.50 -12.13 9.78
N LYS A 367 14.41 -11.46 8.62
CA LYS A 367 13.74 -10.16 8.48
C LYS A 367 12.22 -10.27 8.57
N ILE A 368 11.61 -11.37 8.11
CA ILE A 368 10.20 -11.65 8.35
C ILE A 368 9.95 -11.80 9.86
N LEU A 369 10.74 -12.65 10.54
CA LEU A 369 10.65 -12.84 11.99
C LEU A 369 10.84 -11.53 12.77
N PHE A 370 11.70 -10.63 12.27
CA PHE A 370 11.87 -9.30 12.84
C PHE A 370 10.60 -8.45 12.68
N ALA A 371 10.01 -8.40 11.47
CA ALA A 371 8.77 -7.65 11.21
C ALA A 371 7.59 -8.16 12.07
N LEU A 372 7.51 -9.47 12.31
CA LEU A 372 6.49 -10.10 13.15
C LEU A 372 6.54 -9.69 14.63
N ARG A 373 7.65 -9.11 15.11
CA ARG A 373 7.79 -8.69 16.52
C ARG A 373 6.68 -7.75 16.97
N ASN A 374 6.21 -6.90 16.07
CA ASN A 374 5.15 -5.92 16.33
C ASN A 374 3.75 -6.55 16.50
N TYR A 375 3.60 -7.85 16.22
CA TYR A 375 2.31 -8.55 16.25
C TYR A 375 2.17 -9.54 17.40
N TYR A 376 3.20 -9.75 18.23
CA TYR A 376 3.10 -10.64 19.41
C TYR A 376 2.19 -10.07 20.51
N ASP A 377 1.89 -8.77 20.49
CA ASP A 377 0.93 -8.17 21.42
C ASP A 377 -0.52 -8.25 20.94
N THR A 378 -0.79 -8.89 19.80
CA THR A 378 -2.14 -9.00 19.23
C THR A 378 -3.16 -9.58 20.22
N GLU A 379 -4.38 -9.06 20.12
CA GLU A 379 -5.61 -9.58 20.76
C GLU A 379 -6.52 -10.28 19.74
N ASN A 380 -6.18 -10.21 18.45
CA ASN A 380 -6.94 -10.86 17.38
C ASN A 380 -6.51 -12.33 17.23
N LEU A 381 -7.44 -13.26 17.47
CA LEU A 381 -7.18 -14.70 17.47
C LEU A 381 -6.78 -15.25 16.09
N GLU A 382 -7.38 -14.77 15.00
CA GLU A 382 -6.99 -15.16 13.63
C GLU A 382 -5.52 -14.77 13.36
N THR A 383 -5.14 -13.56 13.78
CA THR A 383 -3.76 -13.08 13.69
C THR A 383 -2.81 -13.94 14.52
N LEU A 384 -3.20 -14.31 15.75
CA LEU A 384 -2.43 -15.20 16.61
C LEU A 384 -2.22 -16.59 15.95
N TYR A 385 -3.27 -17.13 15.33
CA TYR A 385 -3.23 -18.41 14.62
C TYR A 385 -2.27 -18.38 13.43
N TYR A 386 -2.36 -17.38 12.55
CA TYR A 386 -1.43 -17.26 11.42
C TYR A 386 -0.01 -16.90 11.86
N LEU A 387 0.15 -16.14 12.95
CA LEU A 387 1.47 -15.89 13.54
C LEU A 387 2.12 -17.19 14.02
N MET A 388 1.35 -18.07 14.67
CA MET A 388 1.80 -19.40 15.07
C MET A 388 2.21 -20.24 13.86
N LEU A 389 1.37 -20.31 12.83
CA LEU A 389 1.71 -21.07 11.62
C LEU A 389 3.01 -20.59 10.98
N ILE A 390 3.25 -19.27 10.88
CA ILE A 390 4.52 -18.75 10.34
C ILE A 390 5.70 -19.13 11.24
N ASN A 391 5.54 -19.09 12.57
CA ASN A 391 6.60 -19.53 13.49
C ASN A 391 6.88 -21.03 13.34
N GLU A 392 5.90 -21.85 13.00
CA GLU A 392 6.08 -23.27 12.70
C GLU A 392 6.88 -23.49 11.41
N GLU A 393 6.53 -22.79 10.33
CA GLU A 393 7.30 -22.86 9.06
C GLU A 393 8.79 -22.50 9.27
N PHE A 394 9.07 -21.56 10.19
CA PHE A 394 10.43 -21.18 10.55
C PHE A 394 11.05 -21.98 11.70
N ASN A 395 10.43 -23.08 12.14
CA ASN A 395 10.91 -23.94 13.23
C ASN A 395 11.15 -23.18 14.56
N MET A 396 10.35 -22.15 14.84
CA MET A 396 10.43 -21.31 16.04
C MET A 396 9.43 -21.73 17.13
N MET A 397 8.55 -22.71 16.86
CA MET A 397 7.48 -23.11 17.76
C MET A 397 7.95 -23.55 19.14
N ASP A 398 9.05 -24.31 19.24
CA ASP A 398 9.59 -24.76 20.53
C ASP A 398 9.87 -23.61 21.50
N SER A 399 10.33 -22.47 20.97
CA SER A 399 10.65 -21.28 21.76
C SER A 399 9.44 -20.40 22.08
N LYS A 400 8.30 -20.63 21.43
CA LYS A 400 7.10 -19.78 21.48
C LYS A 400 5.83 -20.50 21.92
N LYS A 401 5.87 -21.81 22.13
CA LYS A 401 4.70 -22.62 22.47
C LYS A 401 3.94 -22.10 23.70
N GLU A 402 4.65 -21.74 24.77
CA GLU A 402 4.03 -21.21 25.99
C GLU A 402 3.32 -19.89 25.74
N PHE A 403 3.93 -19.01 24.94
CA PHE A 403 3.33 -17.74 24.56
C PHE A 403 2.00 -17.95 23.81
N PHE A 404 1.99 -18.81 22.78
CA PHE A 404 0.80 -19.07 21.99
C PHE A 404 -0.30 -19.76 22.82
N ALA A 405 0.09 -20.75 23.64
CA ALA A 405 -0.84 -21.43 24.53
C ALA A 405 -1.48 -20.47 25.54
N MET A 406 -0.68 -19.63 26.21
CA MET A 406 -1.19 -18.68 27.20
C MET A 406 -2.09 -17.62 26.58
N LYS A 407 -1.72 -17.05 25.42
CA LYS A 407 -2.56 -16.06 24.72
C LYS A 407 -3.88 -16.67 24.25
N SER A 408 -3.84 -17.86 23.67
CA SER A 408 -5.04 -18.61 23.24
C SER A 408 -5.94 -18.95 24.42
N LYS A 409 -5.36 -19.45 25.52
CA LYS A 409 -6.08 -19.72 26.76
C LYS A 409 -6.71 -18.46 27.35
N ARG A 410 -6.01 -17.32 27.37
CA ARG A 410 -6.57 -16.07 27.86
C ARG A 410 -7.76 -15.63 27.02
N PHE A 411 -7.65 -15.70 25.69
CA PHE A 411 -8.77 -15.42 24.81
C PHE A 411 -9.96 -16.34 25.12
N PHE A 412 -9.68 -17.60 25.39
CA PHE A 412 -10.67 -18.56 25.82
C PHE A 412 -11.33 -18.18 27.18
N ASP A 413 -10.52 -17.95 28.22
CA ASP A 413 -10.96 -17.64 29.58
C ASP A 413 -11.70 -16.30 29.69
N ASP A 414 -11.40 -15.33 28.83
CA ASP A 414 -12.06 -14.01 28.80
C ASP A 414 -13.43 -14.08 28.10
N ASN A 415 -13.71 -15.14 27.32
CA ASN A 415 -14.95 -15.34 26.54
C ASN A 415 -15.82 -16.50 27.08
N GLN A 416 -15.94 -16.65 28.39
CA GLN A 416 -16.58 -17.80 29.09
C GLN A 416 -18.03 -18.15 28.68
N ILE A 417 -18.72 -17.28 27.92
CA ILE A 417 -20.05 -17.54 27.39
C ILE A 417 -19.93 -18.18 26.00
N TRP A 418 -19.76 -19.49 25.98
CA TRP A 418 -19.58 -20.31 24.76
C TRP A 418 -20.72 -20.23 23.74
N ALA A 419 -21.92 -19.80 24.14
CA ALA A 419 -23.05 -19.66 23.22
C ALA A 419 -22.80 -18.65 22.10
N ASP A 420 -21.86 -17.72 22.30
CA ASP A 420 -21.55 -16.64 21.36
C ASP A 420 -20.21 -16.83 20.62
N VAL A 421 -19.46 -17.91 20.91
CA VAL A 421 -18.16 -18.19 20.30
C VAL A 421 -18.33 -18.78 18.90
N LEU A 422 -17.67 -18.21 17.91
CA LEU A 422 -17.74 -18.70 16.53
C LEU A 422 -16.95 -20.01 16.37
N LEU A 423 -17.41 -20.91 15.50
CA LEU A 423 -16.70 -22.15 15.16
C LEU A 423 -15.25 -21.89 14.71
N SER A 424 -14.99 -20.77 14.02
CA SER A 424 -13.63 -20.37 13.63
C SER A 424 -12.72 -20.15 14.83
N ASP A 425 -13.23 -19.53 15.89
CA ASP A 425 -12.45 -19.21 17.07
C ASP A 425 -12.11 -20.50 17.83
N MET A 426 -13.08 -21.41 17.94
CA MET A 426 -12.85 -22.75 18.49
C MET A 426 -11.75 -23.49 17.70
N TYR A 427 -11.75 -23.40 16.37
CA TYR A 427 -10.73 -24.02 15.53
C TYR A 427 -9.35 -23.41 15.74
N TYR A 428 -9.25 -22.08 15.72
CA TYR A 428 -7.98 -21.40 15.95
C TYR A 428 -7.41 -21.73 17.34
N ILE A 429 -8.24 -21.70 18.39
CA ILE A 429 -7.83 -22.09 19.75
C ILE A 429 -7.34 -23.54 19.76
N SER A 430 -8.12 -24.46 19.19
CA SER A 430 -7.81 -25.90 19.21
C SER A 430 -6.50 -26.21 18.48
N GLU A 431 -6.30 -25.67 17.29
CA GLU A 431 -5.05 -25.83 16.53
C GLU A 431 -3.86 -25.23 17.27
N ILE A 432 -4.03 -24.05 17.88
CA ILE A 432 -2.96 -23.42 18.65
C ILE A 432 -2.53 -24.28 19.83
N LEU A 433 -3.48 -24.76 20.62
CA LEU A 433 -3.19 -25.57 21.80
C LEU A 433 -2.61 -26.93 21.42
N LEU A 434 -3.09 -27.54 20.35
CA LEU A 434 -2.56 -28.79 19.81
C LEU A 434 -1.10 -28.64 19.39
N LYS A 435 -0.75 -27.59 18.63
CA LYS A 435 0.63 -27.35 18.16
C LYS A 435 1.56 -26.85 19.26
N ALA A 436 1.03 -26.25 20.32
CA ALA A 436 1.80 -25.81 21.47
C ALA A 436 2.04 -26.91 22.51
N ASP A 437 1.57 -28.15 22.27
CA ASP A 437 1.57 -29.25 23.24
C ASP A 437 0.99 -28.83 24.60
N TYR A 438 -0.09 -28.06 24.60
CA TYR A 438 -0.68 -27.56 25.84
C TYR A 438 -1.54 -28.62 26.52
N GLU A 439 -1.10 -29.06 27.70
CA GLU A 439 -1.77 -30.07 28.52
C GLU A 439 -2.82 -29.43 29.44
N ASP A 440 -4.08 -29.38 28.99
CA ASP A 440 -5.25 -29.05 29.82
C ASP A 440 -6.45 -29.86 29.31
N ASP A 441 -6.95 -30.78 30.13
CA ASP A 441 -8.03 -31.68 29.71
C ASP A 441 -9.40 -31.00 29.64
N ASN A 442 -9.60 -29.87 30.34
CA ASN A 442 -10.94 -29.27 30.48
C ASN A 442 -11.42 -28.58 29.20
N LEU A 443 -10.54 -27.83 28.55
CA LEU A 443 -10.88 -27.04 27.36
C LEU A 443 -11.20 -27.91 26.13
N PRO A 444 -10.37 -28.91 25.77
CA PRO A 444 -10.70 -29.95 24.80
C PRO A 444 -12.05 -30.63 25.06
N HIS A 445 -12.37 -30.91 26.33
CA HIS A 445 -13.64 -31.53 26.69
C HIS A 445 -14.83 -30.62 26.40
N GLN A 446 -14.77 -29.35 26.81
CA GLN A 446 -15.83 -28.36 26.55
C GLN A 446 -16.08 -28.15 25.06
N ILE A 447 -15.01 -27.98 24.26
CA ILE A 447 -15.15 -27.83 22.81
C ILE A 447 -15.76 -29.10 22.20
N LYS A 448 -15.30 -30.28 22.65
CA LYS A 448 -15.84 -31.56 22.18
C LYS A 448 -17.33 -31.73 22.47
N GLU A 449 -17.80 -31.34 23.65
CA GLU A 449 -19.23 -31.37 24.01
C GLU A 449 -20.05 -30.47 23.09
N LEU A 450 -19.61 -29.22 22.87
CA LEU A 450 -20.28 -28.28 21.96
C LEU A 450 -20.38 -28.82 20.53
N LEU A 451 -19.32 -29.49 20.05
CA LEU A 451 -19.31 -30.09 18.72
C LEU A 451 -20.28 -31.26 18.58
N MET A 452 -20.52 -32.04 19.64
CA MET A 452 -21.48 -33.17 19.58
C MET A 452 -22.92 -32.73 19.34
N ASP A 453 -23.27 -31.50 19.74
CA ASP A 453 -24.60 -30.94 19.54
C ASP A 453 -24.84 -30.46 18.09
N ILE A 454 -23.77 -30.23 17.32
CA ILE A 454 -23.85 -29.75 15.94
C ILE A 454 -24.15 -30.91 15.00
N LYS A 455 -25.29 -30.82 14.30
CA LYS A 455 -25.64 -31.76 13.24
C LYS A 455 -25.13 -31.25 11.90
N ILE A 456 -24.29 -32.04 11.21
CA ILE A 456 -23.77 -31.74 9.86
C ILE A 456 -24.89 -31.30 8.90
N THR A 457 -26.04 -31.95 8.95
CA THR A 457 -27.18 -31.67 8.08
C THR A 457 -27.75 -30.25 8.29
N ALA A 458 -27.58 -29.67 9.47
CA ALA A 458 -28.08 -28.35 9.84
C ALA A 458 -27.09 -27.20 9.52
N ILE A 459 -25.86 -27.50 9.10
CA ILE A 459 -24.86 -26.47 8.75
C ILE A 459 -25.28 -25.77 7.46
N GLU A 460 -25.27 -24.44 7.42
CA GLU A 460 -25.77 -23.67 6.26
C GLU A 460 -24.68 -23.13 5.34
N SER A 461 -23.43 -23.07 5.82
CA SER A 461 -22.29 -22.54 5.08
C SER A 461 -21.16 -23.55 4.87
N ASP A 462 -20.43 -23.39 3.77
CA ASP A 462 -19.27 -24.21 3.41
C ASP A 462 -18.13 -24.06 4.44
N LYS A 463 -17.92 -22.85 4.94
CA LYS A 463 -16.87 -22.50 5.91
C LYS A 463 -17.12 -23.21 7.24
N GLU A 464 -18.35 -23.14 7.75
CA GLU A 464 -18.72 -23.84 8.99
C GLU A 464 -18.57 -25.35 8.83
N LEU A 465 -18.98 -25.93 7.69
CA LEU A 465 -18.81 -27.37 7.45
C LEU A 465 -17.34 -27.77 7.46
N TYR A 466 -16.50 -27.00 6.75
CA TYR A 466 -15.05 -27.22 6.71
C TYR A 466 -14.41 -27.16 8.09
N ILE A 467 -14.72 -26.11 8.85
CA ILE A 467 -14.18 -25.90 10.19
C ILE A 467 -14.68 -26.97 11.17
N TYR A 468 -15.97 -27.31 11.13
CA TYR A 468 -16.55 -28.37 11.95
C TYR A 468 -15.87 -29.72 11.71
N VAL A 469 -15.64 -30.10 10.44
CA VAL A 469 -14.99 -31.38 10.12
C VAL A 469 -13.52 -31.39 10.54
N LYS A 470 -12.81 -30.26 10.41
CA LYS A 470 -11.44 -30.10 10.93
C LYS A 470 -11.38 -30.25 12.45
N LEU A 471 -12.26 -29.56 13.17
CA LEU A 471 -12.41 -29.68 14.63
C LEU A 471 -12.75 -31.11 15.07
N ALA A 472 -13.70 -31.75 14.38
CA ALA A 472 -14.06 -33.13 14.63
C ALA A 472 -12.86 -34.07 14.50
N ARG A 473 -11.96 -33.82 13.55
CA ARG A 473 -10.70 -34.58 13.43
C ARG A 473 -9.76 -34.34 14.60
N ILE A 474 -9.58 -33.09 15.05
CA ILE A 474 -8.72 -32.75 16.20
C ILE A 474 -9.19 -33.50 17.46
N TYR A 475 -10.51 -33.59 17.66
CA TYR A 475 -11.12 -34.20 18.85
C TYR A 475 -11.55 -35.66 18.69
N ASP A 476 -11.13 -36.30 17.59
CA ASP A 476 -11.42 -37.70 17.27
C ASP A 476 -12.94 -38.03 17.32
N LEU A 477 -13.75 -37.13 16.77
CA LEU A 477 -15.19 -37.31 16.59
C LEU A 477 -15.47 -38.05 15.28
N ASN A 478 -16.30 -39.09 15.35
CA ASN A 478 -16.66 -39.86 14.18
C ASN A 478 -17.62 -39.08 13.26
N ILE A 479 -17.16 -38.78 12.05
CA ILE A 479 -17.97 -38.13 11.01
C ILE A 479 -18.59 -39.18 10.10
N ASP A 480 -19.92 -39.16 10.01
CA ASP A 480 -20.68 -39.97 9.07
C ASP A 480 -20.37 -39.53 7.62
N LYS A 481 -19.62 -40.37 6.91
CA LYS A 481 -19.15 -40.10 5.54
C LYS A 481 -20.31 -39.89 4.55
N GLU A 482 -21.42 -40.60 4.70
CA GLU A 482 -22.56 -40.49 3.78
C GLU A 482 -23.28 -39.15 3.97
N LYS A 483 -23.45 -38.73 5.23
CA LYS A 483 -24.00 -37.40 5.55
C LYS A 483 -23.09 -36.28 5.09
N LEU A 484 -21.77 -36.43 5.28
CA LEU A 484 -20.80 -35.46 4.81
C LEU A 484 -20.84 -35.33 3.28
N ALA A 485 -20.84 -36.45 2.55
CA ALA A 485 -20.94 -36.45 1.10
C ALA A 485 -22.22 -35.75 0.62
N THR A 486 -23.36 -36.13 1.18
CA THR A 486 -24.66 -35.51 0.88
C THR A 486 -24.60 -34.00 1.13
N LYS A 487 -23.99 -33.57 2.24
CA LYS A 487 -23.90 -32.16 2.59
C LYS A 487 -22.98 -31.38 1.67
N ILE A 488 -21.85 -31.95 1.25
CA ILE A 488 -20.95 -31.34 0.27
C ILE A 488 -21.69 -31.15 -1.06
N ASP A 489 -22.44 -32.16 -1.50
CA ASP A 489 -23.18 -32.11 -2.77
C ASP A 489 -24.29 -31.04 -2.76
N GLU A 490 -24.85 -30.67 -1.59
CA GLU A 490 -25.78 -29.54 -1.46
C GLU A 490 -25.13 -28.19 -1.84
N PHE A 491 -23.82 -28.03 -1.63
CA PHE A 491 -23.06 -26.83 -1.97
C PHE A 491 -22.58 -26.81 -3.43
N PHE A 492 -22.83 -27.86 -4.20
CA PHE A 492 -22.39 -27.96 -5.58
C PHE A 492 -23.41 -27.36 -6.55
N LEU A 493 -22.93 -26.60 -7.54
CA LEU A 493 -23.74 -26.08 -8.63
C LEU A 493 -23.22 -26.60 -9.97
N GLU A 494 -24.01 -27.48 -10.62
CA GLU A 494 -23.65 -28.10 -11.90
C GLU A 494 -23.29 -27.03 -12.96
N GLY A 495 -22.17 -27.24 -13.66
CA GLY A 495 -21.64 -26.30 -14.66
C GLY A 495 -20.88 -25.10 -14.07
N LYS A 496 -20.78 -24.99 -12.74
CA LYS A 496 -19.93 -24.01 -12.06
C LYS A 496 -19.00 -24.71 -11.06
N SER A 497 -19.18 -24.49 -9.77
CA SER A 497 -18.41 -25.15 -8.71
C SER A 497 -19.17 -24.99 -7.39
N PHE A 498 -18.46 -25.09 -6.27
CA PHE A 498 -19.04 -24.96 -4.94
C PHE A 498 -19.29 -23.51 -4.54
N PHE A 499 -20.37 -23.29 -3.79
CA PHE A 499 -20.77 -21.97 -3.30
C PHE A 499 -20.74 -21.87 -1.78
N HIS A 500 -20.68 -20.63 -1.28
CA HIS A 500 -20.51 -20.35 0.16
C HIS A 500 -21.72 -20.73 1.03
N ASP A 501 -22.94 -20.43 0.60
CA ASP A 501 -24.15 -20.80 1.34
C ASP A 501 -25.35 -21.12 0.44
N SER A 502 -26.27 -21.86 1.03
CA SER A 502 -27.49 -22.37 0.39
C SER A 502 -28.47 -21.28 -0.08
N ARG A 503 -28.40 -20.06 0.47
CA ARG A 503 -29.33 -18.95 0.23
C ARG A 503 -28.91 -18.13 -1.00
N TYR A 504 -27.66 -17.67 -1.02
CA TYR A 504 -27.13 -16.78 -2.06
C TYR A 504 -26.42 -17.52 -3.19
N LYS A 505 -25.93 -18.75 -2.94
CA LYS A 505 -25.28 -19.63 -3.93
C LYS A 505 -24.17 -18.96 -4.76
N LYS A 506 -23.42 -18.04 -4.16
CA LYS A 506 -22.25 -17.40 -4.80
C LYS A 506 -21.07 -18.38 -4.82
N VAL A 507 -20.72 -18.84 -6.02
CA VAL A 507 -19.57 -19.71 -6.28
C VAL A 507 -18.27 -18.94 -6.08
N ASN A 508 -17.29 -19.53 -5.39
CA ASN A 508 -15.99 -18.91 -5.12
C ASN A 508 -14.92 -19.97 -4.86
N LEU A 509 -13.65 -19.56 -5.02
CA LEU A 509 -12.48 -20.40 -4.91
C LEU A 509 -12.29 -21.00 -3.51
N PHE A 510 -12.58 -20.24 -2.45
CA PHE A 510 -12.45 -20.72 -1.08
C PHE A 510 -13.40 -21.89 -0.80
N SER A 511 -14.64 -21.78 -1.25
CA SER A 511 -15.63 -22.86 -1.14
C SER A 511 -15.24 -24.08 -1.96
N THR A 512 -14.75 -23.88 -3.18
CA THR A 512 -14.24 -24.98 -4.01
C THR A 512 -13.09 -25.72 -3.32
N TYR A 513 -12.10 -25.00 -2.80
CA TYR A 513 -10.98 -25.59 -2.06
C TYR A 513 -11.47 -26.40 -0.87
N ARG A 514 -12.30 -25.81 -0.02
CA ARG A 514 -12.79 -26.46 1.19
C ARG A 514 -13.51 -27.77 0.88
N MET A 515 -14.41 -27.77 -0.10
CA MET A 515 -15.19 -28.96 -0.44
C MET A 515 -14.30 -30.06 -1.05
N ILE A 516 -13.39 -29.71 -1.96
CA ILE A 516 -12.44 -30.67 -2.55
C ILE A 516 -11.50 -31.24 -1.49
N TYR A 517 -11.01 -30.40 -0.59
CA TYR A 517 -10.18 -30.83 0.54
C TYR A 517 -10.91 -31.85 1.42
N LEU A 518 -12.17 -31.60 1.78
CA LEU A 518 -12.97 -32.55 2.55
C LEU A 518 -13.21 -33.86 1.78
N LYS A 519 -13.50 -33.77 0.47
CA LYS A 519 -13.66 -34.96 -0.38
C LYS A 519 -12.37 -35.78 -0.43
N SER A 520 -11.22 -35.15 -0.64
CA SER A 520 -9.91 -35.79 -0.62
C SER A 520 -9.62 -36.45 0.74
N MET A 521 -9.78 -35.71 1.83
CA MET A 521 -9.52 -36.17 3.20
C MET A 521 -10.34 -37.42 3.58
N TYR A 522 -11.58 -37.54 3.10
CA TYR A 522 -12.45 -38.68 3.40
C TYR A 522 -12.54 -39.73 2.28
N SER A 523 -11.76 -39.55 1.21
CA SER A 523 -11.78 -40.36 -0.02
C SER A 523 -13.18 -40.47 -0.64
N LEU A 524 -13.90 -39.34 -0.68
CA LEU A 524 -15.19 -39.22 -1.34
C LEU A 524 -14.98 -39.05 -2.85
N LYS A 525 -15.90 -39.62 -3.66
CA LYS A 525 -15.79 -39.57 -5.11
C LYS A 525 -16.12 -38.18 -5.65
N ILE A 526 -15.37 -37.76 -6.67
CA ILE A 526 -15.69 -36.66 -7.58
C ILE A 526 -16.03 -37.30 -8.91
N ASP A 527 -17.23 -37.05 -9.42
CA ASP A 527 -17.62 -37.59 -10.72
C ASP A 527 -17.08 -36.75 -11.89
N GLN A 528 -17.16 -37.28 -13.11
CA GLN A 528 -16.62 -36.61 -14.30
C GLN A 528 -17.28 -35.26 -14.56
N LYS A 529 -18.57 -35.08 -14.25
CA LYS A 529 -19.29 -33.82 -14.47
C LYS A 529 -18.87 -32.77 -13.47
N GLU A 530 -18.78 -33.17 -12.21
CA GLU A 530 -18.29 -32.34 -11.10
C GLU A 530 -16.86 -31.87 -11.39
N LEU A 531 -15.98 -32.81 -11.75
CA LEU A 531 -14.60 -32.55 -12.14
C LEU A 531 -14.52 -31.53 -13.28
N SER A 532 -15.30 -31.75 -14.36
CA SER A 532 -15.32 -30.83 -15.51
C SER A 532 -15.82 -29.44 -15.14
N SER A 533 -16.79 -29.34 -14.22
CA SER A 533 -17.31 -28.06 -13.74
C SER A 533 -16.24 -27.31 -12.93
N ILE A 534 -15.58 -28.01 -12.00
CA ILE A 534 -14.49 -27.47 -11.19
C ILE A 534 -13.36 -26.95 -12.09
N HIS A 535 -12.91 -27.74 -13.09
CA HIS A 535 -11.87 -27.32 -14.02
C HIS A 535 -12.24 -26.02 -14.74
N SER A 536 -13.41 -25.98 -15.36
CA SER A 536 -13.90 -24.78 -16.07
C SER A 536 -13.95 -23.55 -15.14
N PHE A 537 -14.36 -23.76 -13.89
CA PHE A 537 -14.36 -22.69 -12.90
C PHE A 537 -12.94 -22.21 -12.57
N ILE A 538 -12.00 -23.10 -12.24
CA ILE A 538 -10.62 -22.74 -11.90
C ILE A 538 -9.92 -22.03 -13.06
N GLU A 539 -10.11 -22.51 -14.29
CA GLU A 539 -9.59 -21.85 -15.49
C GLU A 539 -10.15 -20.44 -15.65
N SER A 540 -11.42 -20.21 -15.31
CA SER A 540 -12.04 -18.87 -15.36
C SER A 540 -11.48 -17.89 -14.32
N LEU A 541 -10.81 -18.39 -13.28
CA LEU A 541 -10.22 -17.59 -12.21
C LEU A 541 -8.75 -17.23 -12.44
N ALA A 542 -8.07 -17.95 -13.34
CA ALA A 542 -6.67 -17.73 -13.64
C ALA A 542 -6.43 -16.31 -14.16
N THR A 543 -5.36 -15.67 -13.70
CA THR A 543 -5.01 -14.32 -14.12
C THR A 543 -3.90 -14.31 -15.18
N ASN A 544 -3.86 -13.27 -16.02
CA ASN A 544 -2.79 -13.05 -17.01
C ASN A 544 -1.42 -12.74 -16.37
N TYR A 545 -1.40 -12.34 -15.11
CA TYR A 545 -0.17 -12.17 -14.30
C TYR A 545 0.03 -13.36 -13.36
N GLY A 546 -0.56 -14.52 -13.64
CA GLY A 546 -0.49 -15.70 -12.78
C GLY A 546 -1.32 -15.59 -11.50
N GLY A 547 -1.47 -16.74 -10.83
CA GLY A 547 -2.36 -16.88 -9.67
C GLY A 547 -3.84 -16.95 -10.04
N TYR A 548 -4.69 -16.86 -9.02
CA TYR A 548 -6.13 -17.06 -9.14
C TYR A 548 -6.91 -15.99 -8.38
N PHE A 549 -7.98 -15.49 -9.02
CA PHE A 549 -8.97 -14.66 -8.35
C PHE A 549 -9.91 -15.49 -7.45
N MET A 550 -10.52 -14.85 -6.45
CA MET A 550 -11.47 -15.51 -5.53
C MET A 550 -12.77 -15.92 -6.23
N THR A 551 -13.22 -15.13 -7.21
CA THR A 551 -14.48 -15.31 -7.94
C THR A 551 -14.33 -14.92 -9.41
N SER A 552 -15.25 -15.36 -10.27
CA SER A 552 -15.22 -14.98 -11.69
C SER A 552 -15.29 -13.45 -11.85
N THR A 553 -14.57 -12.92 -12.83
CA THR A 553 -14.37 -11.48 -12.98
C THR A 553 -15.66 -10.71 -13.24
N TYR A 554 -15.80 -9.54 -12.62
CA TYR A 554 -16.94 -8.65 -12.85
C TYR A 554 -16.70 -7.77 -14.09
N GLY A 555 -17.13 -8.26 -15.26
CA GLY A 555 -16.97 -7.54 -16.53
C GLY A 555 -15.51 -7.44 -17.00
N ASN A 556 -15.26 -6.57 -17.98
CA ASN A 556 -13.95 -6.49 -18.65
C ASN A 556 -12.89 -5.67 -17.89
N ASN A 557 -13.20 -5.12 -16.70
CA ASN A 557 -12.22 -4.32 -15.94
C ASN A 557 -11.32 -5.21 -15.09
N TYR A 558 -10.33 -5.80 -15.73
CA TYR A 558 -9.35 -6.70 -15.13
C TYR A 558 -8.62 -6.10 -13.93
N PHE A 559 -8.23 -4.82 -13.99
CA PHE A 559 -7.50 -4.18 -12.89
C PHE A 559 -8.33 -4.00 -11.61
N LYS A 560 -9.63 -3.67 -11.76
CA LYS A 560 -10.55 -3.62 -10.61
C LYS A 560 -10.66 -4.99 -9.91
N ASN A 561 -10.51 -6.09 -10.65
CA ASN A 561 -10.51 -7.42 -10.04
C ASN A 561 -9.27 -7.66 -9.16
N PHE A 562 -8.09 -7.13 -9.47
CA PHE A 562 -6.95 -7.28 -8.54
C PHE A 562 -7.16 -6.58 -7.20
N SER A 563 -7.76 -5.39 -7.20
CA SER A 563 -7.99 -4.64 -5.96
C SER A 563 -8.97 -5.32 -4.99
N THR A 564 -9.92 -6.13 -5.49
CA THR A 564 -11.02 -6.66 -4.66
C THR A 564 -11.22 -8.18 -4.74
N ASN A 565 -10.55 -8.85 -5.66
CA ASN A 565 -10.80 -10.25 -6.02
C ASN A 565 -9.52 -11.08 -6.07
N PHE A 566 -8.36 -10.54 -5.64
CA PHE A 566 -7.10 -11.27 -5.52
C PHE A 566 -6.60 -11.26 -4.07
N SER A 567 -6.02 -12.37 -3.63
CA SER A 567 -5.24 -12.47 -2.40
C SER A 567 -4.21 -13.60 -2.51
N PHE A 568 -3.20 -13.63 -1.63
CA PHE A 568 -2.31 -14.79 -1.56
C PHE A 568 -3.07 -16.04 -1.13
N GLU A 569 -4.08 -15.93 -0.26
CA GLU A 569 -4.94 -17.07 0.08
C GLU A 569 -5.63 -17.64 -1.17
N SER A 570 -6.19 -16.77 -2.02
CA SER A 570 -6.84 -17.23 -3.26
C SER A 570 -5.84 -17.87 -4.21
N CYS A 571 -4.66 -17.27 -4.34
CA CYS A 571 -3.58 -17.81 -5.16
C CYS A 571 -3.18 -19.23 -4.69
N TYR A 572 -2.89 -19.38 -3.39
CA TYR A 572 -2.49 -20.66 -2.78
C TYR A 572 -3.56 -21.73 -2.94
N TYR A 573 -4.83 -21.43 -2.63
CA TYR A 573 -5.90 -22.41 -2.78
C TYR A 573 -6.17 -22.80 -4.23
N GLY A 574 -5.94 -21.91 -5.19
CA GLY A 574 -6.03 -22.26 -6.60
C GLY A 574 -5.00 -23.32 -7.00
N TYR A 575 -3.76 -23.21 -6.51
CA TYR A 575 -2.72 -24.23 -6.71
C TYR A 575 -3.07 -25.55 -6.00
N GLU A 576 -3.47 -25.48 -4.74
CA GLU A 576 -3.87 -26.65 -3.96
C GLU A 576 -5.06 -27.41 -4.59
N ILE A 577 -6.05 -26.71 -5.14
CA ILE A 577 -7.16 -27.37 -5.85
C ILE A 577 -6.64 -28.16 -7.05
N VAL A 578 -5.77 -27.54 -7.85
CA VAL A 578 -5.16 -28.20 -9.02
C VAL A 578 -4.41 -29.46 -8.61
N ASP A 579 -3.67 -29.41 -7.51
CA ASP A 579 -2.88 -30.54 -7.03
C ASP A 579 -3.71 -31.61 -6.33
N LEU A 580 -4.73 -31.25 -5.55
CA LEU A 580 -5.68 -32.19 -4.98
C LEU A 580 -6.40 -32.97 -6.07
N ILE A 581 -6.87 -32.30 -7.13
CA ILE A 581 -7.54 -32.94 -8.25
C ILE A 581 -6.61 -33.91 -9.01
N ARG A 582 -5.32 -33.58 -9.15
CA ARG A 582 -4.34 -34.46 -9.81
C ARG A 582 -4.06 -35.75 -9.04
N ASN A 583 -4.18 -35.70 -7.72
CA ASN A 583 -3.83 -36.81 -6.82
C ASN A 583 -5.04 -37.66 -6.39
N MET A 584 -6.26 -37.27 -6.76
CA MET A 584 -7.51 -38.03 -6.56
C MET A 584 -7.80 -38.92 -7.77
#